data_AF-A0A0M9G2Z2-F1
#
_entry.id   AF-A0A0M9G2Z2-F1
#
_cell.length_a   1.000
_cell.length_b   1.000
_cell.length_c   1.000
_cell.angle_alpha   90.00
_cell.angle_beta   90.00
_cell.angle_gamma   90.00
#
_symmetry.space_group_name_H-M   'P 1'
#
loop_
_entity.id
_entity.type
_entity.pdbx_description
1 polymer ?
#
loop_
_entity_poly.entity_id
_entity_poly.type
_entity_poly.pdbx_seq_one_letter_code
_entity_poly.pdbx_strand_id
1 'polypeptide(L)'
;MKPASFRLIDILCSQLLQAKLEPVRVDKLIADGIRQRVVDKDTLPLIIQKAAVGKGEWCLALRVLQSKHLDTHRIRRDDTIWSIIDKGLPNNDASKKAAQVALQKIYGARFKKAKSPRSIR
;
A
#
# COMPACT_ATOMS: atom_id res chain seq x y z
N MET A 1 18.92 -4.13 -8.55
CA MET A 1 18.28 -4.64 -7.32
C MET A 1 18.66 -6.10 -7.14
N LYS A 2 18.95 -6.56 -5.91
CA LYS A 2 19.43 -7.94 -5.68
C LYS A 2 18.28 -8.95 -5.86
N PRO A 3 18.47 -10.09 -6.54
CA PRO A 3 17.40 -11.08 -6.78
C PRO A 3 16.73 -11.60 -5.49
N ALA A 4 17.47 -11.64 -4.38
CA ALA A 4 16.98 -12.10 -3.08
C ALA A 4 15.84 -11.22 -2.51
N SER A 5 15.81 -9.92 -2.80
CA SER A 5 14.76 -9.04 -2.27
C SER A 5 13.40 -9.31 -2.91
N PHE A 6 13.36 -9.70 -4.19
CA PHE A 6 12.10 -9.99 -4.88
C PHE A 6 11.41 -11.25 -4.37
N ARG A 7 12.16 -12.32 -4.12
CA ARG A 7 11.60 -13.57 -3.56
C ARG A 7 10.99 -13.32 -2.18
N LEU A 8 11.64 -12.52 -1.34
CA LEU A 8 11.12 -12.18 -0.02
C LEU A 8 9.86 -11.30 -0.11
N ILE A 9 9.81 -10.36 -1.05
CA ILE A 9 8.60 -9.58 -1.34
C ILE A 9 7.45 -10.50 -1.78
N ASP A 10 7.72 -11.50 -2.62
CA ASP A 10 6.71 -12.45 -3.08
C ASP A 10 6.15 -13.33 -1.96
N ILE A 11 7.03 -13.81 -1.08
CA ILE A 11 6.63 -14.56 0.13
C ILE A 11 5.76 -13.68 1.02
N LEU A 12 6.20 -12.44 1.30
CA LEU A 12 5.44 -11.51 2.12
C LEU A 12 4.07 -11.20 1.50
N CYS A 13 4.00 -10.93 0.19
CA CYS A 13 2.73 -10.68 -0.50
C CYS A 13 1.79 -11.89 -0.40
N SER A 14 2.33 -13.11 -0.53
CA SER A 14 1.55 -14.34 -0.39
C SER A 14 0.99 -14.52 1.03
N GLN A 15 1.82 -14.24 2.05
CA GLN A 15 1.39 -14.28 3.46
C GLN A 15 0.33 -13.21 3.76
N LEU A 16 0.50 -12.00 3.23
CA LEU A 16 -0.48 -10.92 3.38
C LEU A 16 -1.83 -11.28 2.74
N LEU A 17 -1.82 -11.92 1.58
CA LEU A 17 -3.04 -12.40 0.91
C LEU A 17 -3.75 -13.47 1.73
N GLN A 18 -3.01 -14.44 2.28
CA GLN A 18 -3.58 -15.45 3.17
C GLN A 18 -4.17 -14.84 4.44
N ALA A 19 -3.54 -13.78 4.95
CA ALA A 19 -3.98 -13.07 6.15
C ALA A 19 -5.01 -11.95 5.88
N LYS A 20 -5.54 -11.80 4.66
CA LYS A 20 -6.32 -10.61 4.27
C LYS A 20 -7.55 -10.31 5.14
N LEU A 21 -8.14 -11.35 5.73
CA LEU A 21 -9.30 -11.25 6.62
C LEU A 21 -8.93 -11.13 8.11
N GLU A 22 -7.63 -11.18 8.43
CA GLU A 22 -7.09 -11.15 9.79
C GLU A 22 -6.24 -9.88 9.98
N PRO A 23 -6.85 -8.75 10.39
CA PRO A 23 -6.15 -7.47 10.37
C PRO A 23 -4.94 -7.42 11.32
N VAL A 24 -5.01 -8.13 12.45
CA VAL A 24 -3.91 -8.27 13.41
C VAL A 24 -2.73 -9.01 12.81
N ARG A 25 -3.00 -10.04 12.00
CA ARG A 25 -1.98 -10.85 11.34
C ARG A 25 -1.30 -10.07 10.21
N VAL A 26 -2.06 -9.25 9.46
CA VAL A 26 -1.50 -8.30 8.49
C VAL A 26 -0.53 -7.34 9.18
N ASP A 27 -0.92 -6.71 10.29
CA ASP A 27 -0.04 -5.79 11.01
C ASP A 27 1.24 -6.46 11.52
N LYS A 28 1.13 -7.70 12.03
CA LYS A 28 2.30 -8.50 12.45
C LYS A 28 3.24 -8.79 11.28
N LEU A 29 2.71 -9.20 10.13
CA LEU A 29 3.50 -9.48 8.93
C LEU A 29 4.22 -8.23 8.42
N ILE A 30 3.59 -7.05 8.51
CA ILE A 30 4.26 -5.79 8.17
C ILE A 30 5.37 -5.49 9.17
N ALA A 31 5.14 -5.63 10.48
CA ALA A 31 6.18 -5.42 11.48
C ALA A 31 7.40 -6.33 11.26
N ASP A 32 7.16 -7.63 11.01
CA ASP A 32 8.21 -8.60 10.76
C ASP A 32 8.92 -8.34 9.43
N GLY A 33 8.18 -7.96 8.38
CA GLY A 33 8.74 -7.56 7.09
C GLY A 33 9.66 -6.33 7.18
N ILE A 34 9.33 -5.37 8.06
CA ILE A 34 10.20 -4.21 8.32
C ILE A 34 11.48 -4.65 9.03
N ARG A 35 11.37 -5.48 10.08
CA ARG A 35 12.54 -6.00 10.82
C ARG A 35 13.49 -6.79 9.92
N GLN A 36 12.93 -7.55 8.98
CA GLN A 36 13.69 -8.32 7.98
C GLN A 36 14.19 -7.49 6.80
N ARG A 37 13.94 -6.16 6.79
CA ARG A 37 14.29 -5.24 5.69
C ARG A 37 13.69 -5.63 4.33
N VAL A 38 12.52 -6.26 4.36
CA VAL A 38 11.71 -6.57 3.18
C VAL A 38 10.74 -5.43 2.89
N VAL A 39 10.25 -4.76 3.94
CA VAL A 39 9.38 -3.58 3.86
C VAL A 39 10.20 -2.34 4.22
N ASP A 40 10.47 -1.50 3.23
CA ASP A 40 11.09 -0.20 3.39
C ASP A 40 10.46 0.82 2.42
N LYS A 41 11.03 2.02 2.36
CA LYS A 41 10.53 3.10 1.50
C LYS A 41 10.55 2.74 0.00
N ASP A 42 11.49 1.89 -0.42
CA ASP A 42 11.76 1.57 -1.83
C ASP A 42 10.95 0.34 -2.25
N THR A 43 10.70 -0.60 -1.33
CA THR A 43 9.92 -1.82 -1.59
C THR A 43 8.43 -1.68 -1.30
N LEU A 44 8.02 -0.72 -0.46
CA LEU A 44 6.61 -0.50 -0.14
C LEU A 44 5.75 -0.26 -1.40
N PRO A 45 6.13 0.60 -2.37
CA PRO A 45 5.36 0.77 -3.61
C PRO A 45 5.20 -0.54 -4.39
N LEU A 46 6.22 -1.41 -4.40
CA LEU A 46 6.18 -2.70 -5.10
C LEU A 46 5.23 -3.69 -4.43
N ILE A 47 5.21 -3.74 -3.10
CA ILE A 47 4.27 -4.55 -2.32
C ILE A 47 2.84 -4.11 -2.61
N ILE A 48 2.60 -2.80 -2.60
CA ILE A 48 1.28 -2.22 -2.92
C ILE A 48 0.87 -2.53 -4.35
N GLN A 49 1.79 -2.42 -5.32
CA GLN A 49 1.51 -2.75 -6.72
C GLN A 49 1.13 -4.22 -6.90
N LYS A 50 1.86 -5.14 -6.26
CA LYS A 50 1.54 -6.57 -6.34
C LYS A 50 0.19 -6.89 -5.71
N ALA A 51 -0.13 -6.30 -4.55
CA ALA A 51 -1.42 -6.51 -3.89
C ALA A 51 -2.59 -5.90 -4.68
N ALA A 52 -2.51 -4.61 -5.01
CA ALA A 52 -3.61 -3.89 -5.64
C ALA A 52 -3.80 -4.26 -7.12
N VAL A 53 -2.73 -4.23 -7.92
CA VAL A 53 -2.81 -4.44 -9.38
C VAL A 53 -2.62 -5.93 -9.72
N GLY A 54 -1.59 -6.56 -9.16
CA GLY A 54 -1.26 -7.95 -9.51
C GLY A 54 -2.26 -8.99 -8.99
N LYS A 55 -2.98 -8.69 -7.91
CA LYS A 55 -3.93 -9.61 -7.26
C LYS A 55 -5.35 -9.06 -7.14
N GLY A 56 -5.58 -7.80 -7.52
CA GLY A 56 -6.89 -7.15 -7.40
C GLY A 56 -7.31 -6.84 -5.96
N GLU A 57 -6.41 -7.00 -4.99
CA GLU A 57 -6.69 -6.89 -3.55
C GLU A 57 -6.34 -5.49 -3.05
N TRP A 58 -6.98 -4.47 -3.64
CA TRP A 58 -6.76 -3.06 -3.29
C TRP A 58 -7.12 -2.74 -1.82
N CYS A 59 -8.09 -3.44 -1.24
CA CYS A 59 -8.44 -3.33 0.18
C CYS A 59 -7.27 -3.75 1.08
N LEU A 60 -6.59 -4.85 0.73
CA LEU A 60 -5.39 -5.31 1.44
C LEU A 60 -4.27 -4.29 1.32
N ALA A 61 -4.06 -3.74 0.12
CA ALA A 61 -3.06 -2.71 -0.11
C ALA A 61 -3.30 -1.45 0.75
N LEU A 62 -4.55 -0.98 0.84
CA LEU A 62 -4.93 0.11 1.74
C LEU A 62 -4.68 -0.25 3.21
N ARG A 63 -4.96 -1.50 3.61
CA ARG A 63 -4.72 -1.98 4.97
C ARG A 63 -3.23 -1.95 5.31
N VAL A 64 -2.38 -2.41 4.40
CA VAL A 64 -0.91 -2.32 4.55
C VAL A 64 -0.47 -0.87 4.76
N LEU A 65 -1.01 0.07 3.96
CA LEU A 65 -0.71 1.50 4.11
C LEU A 65 -1.19 2.08 5.45
N GLN A 66 -2.28 1.56 6.02
CA GLN A 66 -2.81 2.00 7.31
C GLN A 66 -2.02 1.46 8.50
N SER A 67 -1.10 0.51 8.30
CA SER A 67 -0.35 -0.08 9.40
C SER A 67 0.47 0.98 10.15
N LYS A 68 0.29 1.04 11.46
CA LYS A 68 1.02 1.97 12.35
C LYS A 68 2.51 1.68 12.38
N HIS A 69 2.93 0.45 12.07
CA HIS A 69 4.33 0.07 12.03
C HIS A 69 5.12 0.86 10.98
N LEU A 70 4.49 1.29 9.89
CA LEU A 70 5.14 2.17 8.91
C LEU A 70 5.54 3.50 9.55
N ASP A 71 4.67 4.08 10.39
CA ASP A 71 4.96 5.33 11.10
C ASP A 71 6.00 5.13 12.21
N THR A 72 5.86 4.07 13.02
CA THR A 72 6.81 3.72 14.08
C THR A 72 8.23 3.56 13.54
N HIS A 73 8.37 2.96 12.36
CA HIS A 73 9.67 2.75 11.70
C HIS A 73 10.05 3.87 10.71
N ARG A 74 9.30 4.99 10.68
CA ARG A 74 9.54 6.16 9.81
C ARG A 74 9.62 5.81 8.31
N ILE A 75 8.88 4.79 7.87
CA ILE A 75 8.77 4.42 6.47
C ILE A 75 7.80 5.37 5.80
N ARG A 76 8.34 6.25 4.96
CA ARG A 76 7.55 7.25 4.26
C ARG A 76 6.68 6.58 3.18
N ARG A 77 5.41 6.98 3.16
CA ARG A 77 4.47 6.63 2.10
C ARG A 77 4.63 7.63 0.96
N ASP A 78 5.07 7.14 -0.20
CA ASP A 78 5.23 7.93 -1.41
C ASP A 78 3.86 8.30 -2.02
N ASP A 79 3.75 9.47 -2.63
CA ASP A 79 2.50 9.94 -3.25
C ASP A 79 2.19 9.16 -4.55
N THR A 80 3.22 8.57 -5.18
CA THR A 80 3.06 7.65 -6.32
C THR A 80 2.20 6.43 -5.98
N ILE A 81 2.14 6.03 -4.71
CA ILE A 81 1.36 4.88 -4.25
C ILE A 81 -0.14 5.10 -4.52
N TRP A 82 -0.64 6.34 -4.52
CA TRP A 82 -2.07 6.60 -4.81
C TRP A 82 -2.42 6.18 -6.22
N SER A 83 -1.54 6.49 -7.18
CA SER A 83 -1.74 6.11 -8.58
C SER A 83 -1.71 4.58 -8.77
N ILE A 84 -0.96 3.88 -7.94
CA ILE A 84 -0.90 2.41 -7.95
C ILE A 84 -2.21 1.82 -7.43
N ILE A 85 -2.74 2.35 -6.32
CA ILE A 85 -4.04 1.94 -5.79
C ILE A 85 -5.14 2.20 -6.81
N ASP A 86 -5.16 3.39 -7.41
CA ASP A 86 -6.19 3.80 -8.38
C ASP A 86 -6.26 2.85 -9.59
N LYS A 87 -5.10 2.42 -10.10
CA LYS A 87 -5.01 1.42 -11.18
C LYS A 87 -5.53 0.03 -10.79
N GLY A 88 -5.48 -0.32 -9.50
CA GLY A 88 -5.97 -1.60 -8.99
C GLY A 88 -7.46 -1.59 -8.60
N LEU A 89 -8.14 -0.44 -8.68
CA LEU A 89 -9.55 -0.34 -8.32
C LEU A 89 -10.44 -0.93 -9.41
N PRO A 90 -11.50 -1.68 -9.02
CA PRO A 90 -12.53 -2.05 -9.97
C PRO A 90 -13.27 -0.81 -10.45
N ASN A 91 -13.76 -0.83 -11.68
CA ASN A 91 -14.44 0.32 -12.30
C ASN A 91 -15.88 0.48 -11.78
N ASN A 92 -16.02 0.77 -10.48
CA ASN A 92 -17.28 1.08 -9.83
C ASN A 92 -17.11 2.26 -8.85
N ASP A 93 -18.16 3.07 -8.71
CA ASP A 93 -18.11 4.30 -7.93
C ASP A 93 -17.96 4.04 -6.42
N ALA A 94 -18.51 2.93 -5.92
CA ALA A 94 -18.43 2.56 -4.52
C ALA A 94 -16.97 2.32 -4.09
N SER A 95 -16.20 1.58 -4.89
CA SER A 95 -14.79 1.26 -4.62
C SER A 95 -13.92 2.49 -4.76
N LYS A 96 -14.17 3.33 -5.78
CA LYS A 96 -13.47 4.61 -5.96
C LYS A 96 -13.68 5.54 -4.77
N LYS A 97 -14.92 5.68 -4.29
CA LYS A 97 -15.24 6.49 -3.10
C LYS A 97 -14.60 5.91 -1.84
N ALA A 98 -14.68 4.60 -1.62
CA ALA A 98 -14.08 3.95 -0.46
C ALA A 98 -12.56 4.12 -0.41
N ALA A 99 -11.87 3.90 -1.54
CA ALA A 99 -10.44 4.11 -1.66
C ALA A 99 -10.06 5.58 -1.46
N GLN A 100 -10.84 6.51 -2.01
CA GLN A 100 -10.64 7.94 -1.80
C GLN A 100 -10.69 8.33 -0.33
N VAL A 101 -11.69 7.86 0.42
CA VAL A 101 -11.83 8.14 1.85
C VAL A 101 -10.65 7.55 2.62
N ALA A 102 -10.24 6.32 2.30
CA ALA A 102 -9.10 5.68 2.96
C ALA A 102 -7.78 6.43 2.69
N LEU A 103 -7.50 6.77 1.43
CA LEU A 103 -6.30 7.52 1.06
C LEU A 103 -6.29 8.92 1.68
N GLN A 104 -7.44 9.59 1.75
CA GLN A 104 -7.55 10.86 2.44
C GLN A 104 -7.23 10.74 3.94
N LYS A 105 -7.62 9.64 4.61
CA LYS A 105 -7.24 9.39 6.01
C LYS A 105 -5.73 9.14 6.17
N ILE A 106 -5.10 8.44 5.22
CA ILE A 106 -3.69 8.07 5.30
C ILE A 106 -2.77 9.27 4.98
N TYR A 107 -3.11 10.05 3.96
CA TYR A 107 -2.24 11.10 3.42
C TYR A 107 -2.73 12.53 3.74
N GLY A 108 -3.93 12.67 4.31
CA GLY A 108 -4.49 13.93 4.77
C GLY A 108 -4.53 14.98 3.65
N ALA A 109 -4.01 16.17 3.96
CA ALA A 109 -3.97 17.30 3.03
C ALA A 109 -3.13 17.04 1.77
N ARG A 110 -2.14 16.13 1.82
CA ARG A 110 -1.31 15.80 0.64
C ARG A 110 -2.17 15.17 -0.45
N PHE A 111 -3.16 14.37 -0.07
CA PHE A 111 -4.08 13.71 -1.00
C PHE A 111 -4.88 14.71 -1.85
N LYS A 112 -5.34 15.82 -1.25
CA LYS A 112 -6.07 16.88 -1.96
C LYS A 112 -5.19 17.58 -3.01
N LYS A 113 -3.90 17.76 -2.73
CA LYS A 113 -2.97 18.47 -3.62
C LYS A 113 -2.66 17.71 -4.92
N ALA A 114 -2.71 16.38 -4.93
CA ALA A 114 -2.49 15.62 -6.18
C ALA A 114 -3.77 15.38 -6.99
N LYS A 115 -4.96 15.43 -6.36
CA LYS A 115 -6.24 15.42 -7.08
C LYS A 115 -6.59 16.77 -7.69
N SER A 116 -6.04 17.86 -7.18
CA SER A 116 -6.04 19.11 -7.95
C SER A 116 -5.24 18.80 -9.21
N PRO A 117 -5.83 18.89 -10.42
CA PRO A 117 -4.98 19.08 -11.57
C PRO A 117 -4.12 20.29 -11.21
N ARG A 118 -2.81 20.17 -11.36
CA ARG A 118 -2.02 21.38 -11.52
C ARG A 118 -2.73 22.10 -12.66
N SER A 119 -3.42 23.20 -12.34
CA SER A 119 -3.51 24.32 -13.25
C SER A 119 -2.05 24.63 -13.57
N ILE A 120 -1.57 23.98 -14.64
CA ILE A 120 -0.41 24.44 -15.37
C ILE A 120 -0.97 25.68 -16.04
N ARG A 121 -0.63 26.82 -15.43
CA ARG A 121 -0.70 28.20 -15.92
C ARG A 121 -1.70 28.49 -17.03
#